data_AF-A0A7C5VAX3-F1
#
_entry.id   AF-A0A7C5VAX3-F1
#
_cell.length_a   1.000
_cell.length_b   1.000
_cell.length_c   1.000
_cell.angle_alpha   90.00
_cell.angle_beta   90.00
_cell.angle_gamma   90.00
#
_symmetry.space_group_name_H-M   'P 1'
#
loop_
_entity.id
_entity.type
_entity.pdbx_description
1 polymer ?
#
loop_
_entity_poly.entity_id
_entity_poly.type
_entity_poly.pdbx_seq_one_letter_code
_entity_poly.pdbx_strand_id
1 'polypeptide(L)'
;MENQNPLRMLLDLSFTEFITIRVIKFLYIIGVIIAAIATIGLIAGGFTAGAGRGILFLLLSPIVFILYVLLARIWCEIIIVLFRIAENTSKIAEKK
;
A
#
# COMPACT_ATOMS: atom_id res chain seq x y z
N MET A 1 19.00 -22.31 4.89
CA MET A 1 18.54 -20.99 4.39
C MET A 1 17.04 -21.10 4.27
N GLU A 2 16.32 -20.58 5.26
CA GLU A 2 14.89 -20.82 5.38
C GLU A 2 14.14 -20.08 4.27
N ASN A 3 13.50 -20.88 3.41
CA ASN A 3 12.66 -20.42 2.32
C ASN A 3 11.32 -19.96 2.93
N GLN A 4 11.34 -18.88 3.70
CA GLN A 4 10.14 -18.31 4.28
C GLN A 4 9.35 -17.62 3.18
N ASN A 5 8.40 -18.38 2.61
CA ASN A 5 7.44 -17.88 1.65
C ASN A 5 6.76 -16.63 2.23
N PRO A 6 6.78 -15.48 1.53
CA PRO A 6 6.15 -14.25 2.00
C PRO A 6 4.64 -14.44 2.25
N LEU A 7 4.02 -15.39 1.54
CA LEU A 7 2.63 -15.80 1.73
C LEU A 7 2.36 -16.43 3.12
N ARG A 8 3.32 -17.15 3.71
CA ARG A 8 3.15 -17.74 5.05
C ARG A 8 3.18 -16.68 6.15
N MET A 9 3.99 -15.63 6.01
CA MET A 9 3.98 -14.49 6.94
C MET A 9 2.70 -13.65 6.85
N LEU A 10 2.10 -13.54 5.67
CA LEU A 10 0.83 -12.81 5.49
C LEU A 10 -0.38 -13.59 5.99
N LEU A 11 -0.30 -14.93 5.98
CA LEU A 11 -1.35 -15.83 6.45
C LEU A 11 -1.15 -16.30 7.89
N ASP A 12 -0.13 -15.79 8.58
CA ASP A 12 0.04 -16.01 10.01
C ASP A 12 -0.96 -15.14 10.79
N LEU A 13 -2.16 -15.69 10.98
CA LEU A 13 -3.26 -15.08 11.73
C LEU A 13 -2.94 -14.89 13.22
N SER A 14 -1.79 -15.38 13.68
CA SER A 14 -1.35 -15.24 15.07
C SER A 14 -0.85 -13.83 15.38
N PHE A 15 -0.40 -13.04 14.39
CA PHE A 15 0.14 -11.67 14.55
C PHE A 15 1.10 -11.49 15.76
N THR A 16 1.74 -12.57 16.23
CA THR A 16 2.36 -12.63 17.56
C THR A 16 3.77 -12.05 17.55
N GLU A 17 4.40 -11.92 16.38
CA GLU A 17 5.63 -11.16 16.18
C GLU A 17 5.35 -9.92 15.33
N PHE A 18 5.66 -8.74 15.88
CA PHE A 18 5.58 -7.45 15.21
C PHE A 18 6.62 -7.36 14.08
N ILE A 19 6.37 -8.03 12.95
CA ILE A 19 7.17 -7.89 11.72
C ILE A 19 6.73 -6.65 10.92
N THR A 20 6.43 -5.58 11.67
CA THR A 20 5.74 -4.36 11.24
C THR A 20 6.42 -3.70 10.04
N ILE A 21 7.75 -3.57 10.07
CA ILE A 21 8.48 -2.83 9.04
C ILE A 21 8.55 -3.61 7.71
N ARG A 22 8.69 -4.94 7.75
CA ARG A 22 8.80 -5.75 6.54
C ARG A 22 7.45 -5.87 5.83
N VAL A 23 6.37 -6.06 6.59
CA VAL A 23 5.01 -6.13 6.06
C VAL A 23 4.60 -4.80 5.43
N ILE A 24 4.92 -3.66 6.05
CA ILE A 24 4.52 -2.34 5.53
C ILE A 24 5.25 -2.00 4.23
N LYS A 25 6.53 -2.35 4.09
CA LYS A 25 7.24 -2.22 2.81
C LYS A 25 6.56 -3.01 1.70
N PHE A 26 6.12 -4.24 2.00
CA PHE A 26 5.40 -5.07 1.06
C PHE A 26 4.03 -4.48 0.69
N LEU A 27 3.27 -4.00 1.67
CA LEU A 27 1.99 -3.30 1.45
C LEU A 27 2.14 -2.06 0.58
N TYR A 28 3.20 -1.28 0.79
CA TYR A 28 3.46 -0.11 -0.05
C TYR A 28 3.74 -0.49 -1.50
N ILE A 29 4.56 -1.52 -1.74
CA ILE A 29 4.83 -2.03 -3.10
C ILE A 29 3.53 -2.48 -3.77
N ILE A 30 2.67 -3.22 -3.05
CA ILE A 30 1.35 -3.59 -3.56
C ILE A 30 0.52 -2.35 -3.89
N GLY A 31 0.49 -1.35 -3.02
CA GLY A 31 -0.23 -0.09 -3.24
C GLY A 31 0.23 0.63 -4.51
N VAL A 32 1.53 0.67 -4.78
CA VAL A 32 2.10 1.26 -6.01
C VAL A 32 1.70 0.45 -7.25
N ILE A 33 1.71 -0.89 -7.17
CA ILE A 33 1.27 -1.76 -8.27
C ILE A 33 -0.22 -1.53 -8.57
N ILE A 34 -1.07 -1.46 -7.54
CA ILE A 34 -2.50 -1.15 -7.69
C ILE A 34 -2.69 0.22 -8.32
N ALA A 35 -1.93 1.23 -7.89
CA ALA A 35 -1.97 2.57 -8.48
C ALA A 35 -1.61 2.55 -9.98
N ALA A 36 -0.60 1.78 -10.37
CA ALA A 36 -0.20 1.62 -11.77
C ALA A 36 -1.31 0.96 -12.59
N ILE A 37 -1.87 -0.15 -12.11
CA ILE A 37 -2.97 -0.87 -12.78
C ILE A 37 -4.20 0.02 -12.91
N ALA A 38 -4.59 0.73 -11.84
CA ALA A 38 -5.73 1.65 -11.85
C ALA A 38 -5.54 2.78 -12.87
N THR A 39 -4.32 3.31 -12.97
CA THR A 39 -3.97 4.37 -13.93
C THR A 39 -4.06 3.86 -15.37
N ILE A 40 -3.54 2.67 -15.66
CA ILE A 40 -3.65 2.03 -16.97
C ILE A 40 -5.12 1.77 -17.33
N GLY A 41 -5.90 1.25 -16.38
CA GLY A 41 -7.34 1.02 -16.55
C GLY A 41 -8.11 2.32 -16.85
N LEU A 42 -7.75 3.41 -16.19
CA LEU A 42 -8.35 4.74 -16.42
C LEU A 42 -8.05 5.25 -17.84
N ILE A 43 -6.80 5.12 -18.30
CA ILE A 43 -6.42 5.50 -19.67
C ILE A 43 -7.19 4.64 -20.68
N ALA A 44 -7.18 3.32 -20.52
CA ALA A 44 -7.85 2.39 -21.42
C ALA A 44 -9.37 2.68 -21.49
N GLY A 45 -10.01 2.88 -20.34
CA GLY A 45 -11.42 3.28 -20.26
C GLY A 45 -11.72 4.65 -20.89
N GLY A 46 -10.75 5.57 -20.85
CA GLY A 46 -10.83 6.83 -21.59
C GLY A 46 -10.91 6.63 -23.10
N PHE A 47 -10.05 5.77 -23.64
CA PHE A 47 -10.02 5.48 -25.07
C PHE A 47 -11.24 4.69 -25.55
N THR A 48 -11.81 3.81 -24.72
CA THR A 48 -13.07 3.12 -25.09
C THR A 48 -14.26 4.08 -25.14
N ALA A 49 -14.25 5.17 -24.36
CA ALA A 49 -15.28 6.20 -24.40
C ALA A 49 -15.09 7.25 -25.52
N GLY A 50 -13.95 7.23 -26.23
CA GLY A 50 -13.65 8.09 -27.37
C GLY A 50 -12.26 8.74 -27.34
N ALA A 51 -11.71 9.03 -28.51
CA ALA A 51 -10.32 9.51 -28.66
C ALA A 51 -10.01 10.80 -27.84
N GLY A 52 -10.93 11.77 -27.82
CA GLY A 52 -10.75 13.00 -27.04
C GLY A 52 -10.67 12.75 -25.53
N ARG A 53 -11.49 11.83 -25.00
CA ARG A 53 -11.44 11.42 -23.58
C ARG A 53 -10.18 10.62 -23.27
N GLY A 54 -9.76 9.74 -24.17
CA GLY A 54 -8.51 9.00 -24.04
C GLY A 54 -7.29 9.90 -23.92
N ILE A 55 -7.18 10.93 -24.77
CA ILE A 55 -6.09 11.91 -24.73
C ILE A 55 -6.12 12.72 -23.43
N LEU A 56 -7.31 13.17 -23.01
CA LEU A 56 -7.48 13.91 -21.76
C LEU A 56 -6.99 13.09 -20.55
N PHE A 57 -7.42 11.84 -20.45
CA PHE A 57 -7.00 10.93 -19.38
C PHE A 57 -5.54 10.52 -19.46
N LEU A 58 -4.96 10.42 -20.66
CA LEU A 58 -3.53 10.21 -20.81
C LEU A 58 -2.72 11.37 -20.19
N LEU A 59 -3.15 12.61 -20.40
CA LEU A 59 -2.50 13.80 -19.82
C LEU A 59 -2.72 13.92 -18.30
N LEU A 60 -3.90 13.52 -17.80
CA LEU A 60 -4.21 13.51 -16.37
C LEU A 60 -3.61 12.33 -15.61
N SER A 61 -3.27 11.24 -16.31
CA SER A 61 -2.82 9.98 -15.72
C SER A 61 -1.60 10.12 -14.78
N PRO A 62 -0.57 10.95 -15.06
CA PRO A 62 0.57 11.07 -14.16
C PRO A 62 0.18 11.72 -12.83
N ILE A 63 -0.73 12.69 -12.86
CA ILE A 63 -1.25 13.37 -11.66
C ILE A 63 -2.04 12.37 -10.82
N VAL A 64 -2.93 11.61 -11.45
CA VAL A 64 -3.73 10.57 -10.78
C VAL A 64 -2.84 9.49 -10.17
N PHE A 65 -1.82 9.03 -10.89
CA PHE A 65 -0.87 8.04 -10.38
C PHE A 65 -0.13 8.55 -9.14
N ILE A 66 0.42 9.76 -9.19
CA ILE A 66 1.12 10.38 -8.05
C ILE A 66 0.19 10.50 -6.84
N LEU A 67 -1.07 10.92 -7.06
CA LEU A 67 -2.06 11.00 -5.99
C LEU A 67 -2.33 9.63 -5.36
N TYR A 68 -2.51 8.57 -6.15
CA TYR A 68 -2.70 7.23 -5.60
C TYR A 68 -1.49 6.71 -4.83
N VAL A 69 -0.27 6.93 -5.33
CA VAL A 69 0.96 6.56 -4.63
C VAL A 69 1.10 7.33 -3.32
N LEU A 70 0.77 8.62 -3.31
CA LEU A 70 0.77 9.45 -2.11
C LEU A 70 -0.25 8.94 -1.08
N LEU A 71 -1.46 8.60 -1.51
CA LEU A 71 -2.47 8.00 -0.63
C LEU A 71 -2.00 6.66 -0.05
N ALA A 72 -1.39 5.80 -0.86
CA ALA A 72 -0.80 4.54 -0.39
C ALA A 72 0.29 4.81 0.66
N ARG A 73 1.13 5.83 0.47
CA ARG A 73 2.15 6.23 1.44
C ARG A 73 1.54 6.69 2.76
N ILE A 74 0.56 7.60 2.71
CA ILE A 74 -0.13 8.11 3.90
C ILE A 74 -0.78 6.96 4.67
N TRP A 75 -1.42 6.03 3.96
CA TRP A 75 -2.03 4.85 4.57
C TRP A 75 -1.00 3.98 5.30
N CYS A 76 0.14 3.72 4.66
CA CYS A 76 1.25 3.00 5.30
C CYS A 76 1.80 3.75 6.53
N GLU A 77 1.95 5.08 6.46
CA GLU A 77 2.40 5.89 7.60
C GLU A 77 1.44 5.79 8.79
N ILE A 78 0.12 5.84 8.54
CA ILE A 78 -0.90 5.67 9.59
C ILE A 78 -0.77 4.28 10.23
N ILE A 79 -0.61 3.23 9.43
CA ILE A 79 -0.42 1.86 9.94
C ILE A 79 0.83 1.79 10.83
N ILE A 80 1.97 2.35 10.40
CA ILE A 80 3.20 2.40 11.21
C ILE A 80 2.94 3.10 12.55
N VAL A 81 2.24 4.23 12.54
CA VAL A 81 1.93 5.02 13.74
C VAL A 81 1.08 4.21 14.71
N LEU A 82 0.04 3.53 14.23
CA LEU A 82 -0.81 2.67 15.06
C LEU A 82 -0.01 1.56 15.73
N PHE A 83 0.87 0.87 14.99
CA PHE A 83 1.73 -0.16 15.55
C PHE A 83 2.71 0.39 16.59
N ARG A 84 3.32 1.56 16.33
CA ARG A 84 4.20 2.21 17.32
C ARG A 84 3.46 2.58 18.61
N ILE A 85 2.20 3.04 18.50
CA ILE A 85 1.36 3.33 19.67
C ILE A 85 1.09 2.05 20.46
N ALA A 86 0.75 0.94 19.78
CA ALA A 86 0.53 -0.34 20.42
C ALA A 86 1.78 -0.83 21.17
N GLU A 87 2.95 -0.82 20.51
CA GLU A 87 4.23 -1.21 21.13
C GLU A 87 4.57 -0.35 22.36
N ASN A 88 4.39 0.97 22.26
CA ASN A 88 4.65 1.88 23.39
C ASN A 88 3.68 1.63 24.55
N THR A 89 2.41 1.31 24.25
CA THR A 89 1.41 0.99 25.29
C THR A 89 1.77 -0.30 26.02
N SER A 90 2.17 -1.34 25.30
CA SER A 90 2.62 -2.61 25.91
C SER A 90 3.83 -2.41 26.83
N LYS A 91 4.82 -1.61 26.40
CA LYS A 91 5.99 -1.27 27.24
C LYS A 91 5.63 -0.53 28.52
N ILE A 92 4.60 0.32 28.49
CA ILE A 92 4.11 1.01 29.69
C ILE A 92 3.42 0.03 30.63
N ALA A 93 2.65 -0.92 30.10
CA ALA A 93 1.94 -1.93 30.89
C ALA A 93 2.89 -2.91 31.60
N GLU A 94 3.98 -3.32 30.95
CA GLU A 94 5.00 -4.20 31.57
C GLU A 94 5.85 -3.52 32.65
N LYS A 95 5.90 -2.18 32.67
CA LYS A 95 6.69 -1.40 33.63
C LYS A 95 5.94 -1.09 34.93
N LYS A 96 4.72 -1.58 35.08
CA LYS A 96 3.88 -1.49 36.29
C LYS A 96 3.86 -2.82 37.02
#